data_AF-A0A2E6ZKE5-F1
#
_entry.id   AF-A0A2E6ZKE5-F1
#
_cell.length_a   1.000
_cell.length_b   1.000
_cell.length_c   1.000
_cell.angle_alpha   90.00
_cell.angle_beta   90.00
_cell.angle_gamma   90.00
#
_symmetry.space_group_name_H-M   'P 1'
#
loop_
_entity.id
_entity.type
_entity.pdbx_description
1 polymer ?
#
loop_
_entity_poly.entity_id
_entity_poly.type
_entity_poly.pdbx_seq_one_letter_code
_entity_poly.pdbx_strand_id
1 'polypeptide(L)'
;MRKVLPFINPDYFDGVYKGLFKEVTKFVAKYNKLPTLEAFKIELDEGNSLGEDNYRIATELLPNIFTAEKEDLDWLVDRTEAWCQDRAVYNAVMESITIIDGKHATMQKNAIPDVLSKALGVTFDTNIGHDYLENVDERYDFYHEKEERLPFDLDFFN
;
A
#
# COMPACT_ATOMS: atom_id res chain seq x y z
N MET A 1 -8.75 -9.14 -5.45
CA MET A 1 -8.96 -8.76 -4.04
C MET A 1 -7.77 -9.07 -3.13
N ARG A 2 -7.27 -10.32 -3.02
CA ARG A 2 -5.96 -10.61 -2.36
C ARG A 2 -4.76 -9.89 -2.99
N LYS A 3 -4.91 -9.38 -4.22
CA LYS A 3 -3.89 -8.60 -4.93
C LYS A 3 -3.68 -7.17 -4.40
N VAL A 4 -4.67 -6.54 -3.77
CA VAL A 4 -4.60 -5.09 -3.47
C VAL A 4 -4.64 -4.79 -1.98
N LEU A 5 -5.46 -5.53 -1.22
CA LEU A 5 -5.62 -5.33 0.23
C LEU A 5 -4.29 -5.31 1.02
N PRO A 6 -3.27 -6.15 0.71
CA PRO A 6 -2.00 -6.12 1.44
C PRO A 6 -1.20 -4.82 1.28
N PHE A 7 -1.43 -4.08 0.19
CA PHE A 7 -0.66 -2.89 -0.16
C PHE A 7 -1.33 -1.59 0.33
N ILE A 8 -2.59 -1.65 0.76
CA ILE A 8 -3.32 -0.50 1.25
C ILE A 8 -3.12 -0.37 2.77
N ASN A 9 -2.55 0.77 3.20
CA ASN A 9 -2.37 1.10 4.60
C ASN A 9 -3.59 1.88 5.14
N PRO A 10 -4.13 1.56 6.33
CA PRO A 10 -5.15 2.37 6.99
C PRO A 10 -4.81 3.86 7.13
N ASP A 11 -3.53 4.23 7.17
CA ASP A 11 -3.09 5.62 7.31
C ASP A 11 -3.30 6.47 6.04
N TYR A 12 -3.66 5.86 4.91
CA TYR A 12 -4.05 6.60 3.71
C TYR A 12 -5.47 7.19 3.80
N PHE A 13 -6.29 6.68 4.71
CA PHE A 13 -7.66 7.10 4.90
C PHE A 13 -7.80 8.04 6.10
N ASP A 14 -8.75 8.96 6.00
CA ASP A 14 -9.09 9.92 7.03
C ASP A 14 -10.53 9.67 7.56
N GLY A 15 -10.77 10.04 8.83
CA GLY A 15 -12.10 10.02 9.44
C GLY A 15 -12.81 8.66 9.39
N VAL A 16 -14.06 8.66 8.90
CA VAL A 16 -14.95 7.48 8.85
C VAL A 16 -14.36 6.37 7.98
N TYR A 17 -13.75 6.72 6.85
CA TYR A 17 -13.17 5.75 5.90
C TYR A 17 -12.05 4.92 6.53
N LYS A 18 -11.24 5.53 7.40
CA LYS A 18 -10.18 4.83 8.14
C LYS A 18 -10.75 3.76 9.07
N GLY A 19 -11.81 4.07 9.79
CA GLY A 19 -12.46 3.12 10.68
C GLY A 19 -13.15 2.00 9.91
N LEU A 20 -13.90 2.34 8.85
CA LEU A 20 -14.50 1.36 7.95
C LEU A 20 -13.46 0.39 7.37
N PHE A 21 -12.36 0.90 6.83
CA PHE A 21 -11.29 0.08 6.26
C PHE A 21 -10.67 -0.86 7.30
N LYS A 22 -10.44 -0.39 8.53
CA LYS A 22 -9.93 -1.21 9.62
C LYS A 22 -10.87 -2.36 9.97
N GLU A 23 -12.17 -2.11 10.08
CA GLU A 23 -13.14 -3.17 10.38
C GLU A 23 -13.26 -4.19 9.24
N VAL A 24 -13.26 -3.74 7.98
CA VAL A 24 -13.23 -4.66 6.81
C VAL A 24 -11.98 -5.53 6.86
N THR A 25 -10.81 -4.94 7.11
CA THR A 25 -9.55 -5.67 7.11
C THR A 25 -9.50 -6.69 8.24
N LYS A 26 -10.01 -6.36 9.44
CA LYS A 26 -10.14 -7.31 10.55
C LYS A 26 -11.08 -8.47 10.19
N PHE A 27 -12.23 -8.18 9.59
CA PHE A 27 -13.18 -9.21 9.18
C PHE A 27 -12.56 -10.17 8.16
N VAL A 28 -11.92 -9.62 7.13
CA VAL A 28 -11.23 -10.40 6.09
C VAL A 28 -10.09 -11.22 6.68
N ALA A 29 -9.32 -10.68 7.64
CA ALA A 29 -8.27 -11.43 8.33
C ALA A 29 -8.82 -12.60 9.17
N LYS A 30 -9.97 -12.40 9.84
CA LYS A 30 -10.59 -13.41 10.71
C LYS A 30 -11.31 -14.53 9.94
N TYR A 31 -12.05 -14.19 8.90
CA TYR A 31 -12.93 -15.13 8.20
C TYR A 31 -12.47 -15.48 6.78
N ASN A 32 -11.43 -14.82 6.26
CA ASN A 32 -10.90 -14.98 4.89
C ASN A 32 -12.00 -14.91 3.81
N LYS A 33 -13.02 -14.10 4.07
CA LYS A 33 -14.19 -13.87 3.22
C LYS A 33 -14.61 -12.40 3.33
N LEU A 34 -15.35 -11.94 2.34
CA LEU A 34 -15.93 -10.60 2.38
C LEU A 34 -17.17 -10.61 3.27
N PRO A 35 -17.34 -9.59 4.10
CA PRO A 35 -18.59 -9.45 4.83
C PRO A 35 -19.71 -9.13 3.84
N THR A 36 -20.91 -9.66 4.07
CA THR A 36 -22.13 -9.12 3.46
C THR A 36 -22.49 -7.79 4.13
N LEU A 37 -23.30 -6.94 3.49
CA LEU A 37 -23.75 -5.68 4.09
C LEU A 37 -24.32 -5.85 5.52
N GLU A 38 -25.11 -6.90 5.75
CA GLU A 38 -25.67 -7.20 7.09
C GLU A 38 -24.60 -7.65 8.08
N ALA A 39 -23.73 -8.59 7.71
CA ALA A 39 -22.60 -9.01 8.54
C ALA A 39 -21.65 -7.84 8.87
N PHE A 40 -21.46 -6.91 7.94
CA PHE A 40 -20.60 -5.75 8.17
C PHE A 40 -21.24 -4.73 9.12
N LYS A 41 -22.56 -4.52 9.04
CA LYS A 41 -23.29 -3.70 10.03
C LYS A 41 -23.17 -4.29 11.44
N ILE A 42 -23.34 -5.60 11.59
CA ILE A 42 -23.22 -6.26 12.90
C ILE A 42 -21.82 -6.04 13.49
N GLU A 43 -20.76 -6.20 12.68
CA GLU A 43 -19.39 -5.99 13.15
C GLU A 43 -19.08 -4.51 13.46
N LEU A 44 -19.72 -3.56 12.76
CA LEU A 44 -19.65 -2.14 13.09
C LEU A 44 -20.37 -1.81 14.40
N ASP A 45 -21.52 -2.45 14.66
CA ASP A 45 -22.30 -2.29 15.89
C ASP A 45 -21.55 -2.86 17.11
N GLU A 46 -20.93 -4.03 16.95
CA GLU A 46 -20.16 -4.70 18.01
C GLU A 46 -18.81 -4.02 18.26
N GLY A 47 -18.18 -3.48 17.21
CA GLY A 47 -16.82 -2.95 17.26
C GLY A 47 -16.66 -1.69 18.10
N ASN A 48 -17.74 -0.90 18.29
CA ASN A 48 -17.76 0.41 18.96
C ASN A 48 -16.53 1.30 18.65
N SER A 49 -15.94 1.12 17.46
CA SER A 49 -14.64 1.69 17.08
C SER A 49 -14.79 3.04 16.41
N LEU A 50 -16.03 3.41 16.07
CA LEU A 50 -16.44 4.66 15.49
C LEU A 50 -17.26 5.45 16.52
N GLY A 51 -16.98 6.74 16.68
CA GLY A 51 -17.88 7.63 17.43
C GLY A 51 -19.26 7.74 16.75
N GLU A 52 -20.31 8.09 17.49
CA GLU A 52 -21.71 8.12 17.01
C GLU A 52 -21.89 8.86 15.68
N ASP A 53 -21.25 10.01 15.50
CA ASP A 53 -21.31 10.78 14.25
C ASP A 53 -20.70 10.02 13.06
N ASN A 54 -19.54 9.39 13.29
CA ASN A 54 -18.87 8.59 12.26
C ASN A 54 -19.64 7.32 11.94
N TYR A 55 -20.29 6.73 12.93
CA TYR A 55 -21.14 5.55 12.75
C TYR A 55 -22.37 5.86 11.90
N ARG A 56 -23.03 7.02 12.12
CA ARG A 56 -24.14 7.46 11.28
C ARG A 56 -23.74 7.64 9.83
N ILE A 57 -22.64 8.37 9.59
CA ILE A 57 -22.11 8.59 8.24
C ILE A 57 -21.70 7.28 7.58
N ALA A 58 -21.06 6.37 8.33
CA ALA A 58 -20.72 5.04 7.86
C ALA A 58 -21.98 4.31 7.36
N THR A 59 -23.03 4.27 8.18
CA THR A 59 -24.28 3.56 7.89
C THR A 59 -24.99 4.10 6.65
N GLU A 60 -24.94 5.41 6.41
CA GLU A 60 -25.44 6.05 5.20
C GLU A 60 -24.62 5.70 3.94
N LEU A 61 -23.31 5.50 4.10
CA LEU A 61 -22.38 5.21 3.00
C LEU A 61 -22.37 3.72 2.61
N LEU A 62 -22.62 2.81 3.57
CA LEU A 62 -22.55 1.36 3.36
C LEU A 62 -23.31 0.86 2.11
N PRO A 63 -24.58 1.24 1.87
CA PRO A 63 -25.32 0.74 0.72
C PRO A 63 -24.65 1.07 -0.61
N ASN A 64 -24.03 2.25 -0.72
CA ASN A 64 -23.33 2.68 -1.93
C ASN A 64 -22.06 1.86 -2.18
N ILE A 65 -21.30 1.53 -1.12
CA ILE A 65 -20.07 0.73 -1.23
C ILE A 65 -20.36 -0.72 -1.67
N PHE A 66 -21.48 -1.28 -1.22
CA PHE A 66 -21.87 -2.66 -1.53
C PHE A 66 -22.63 -2.81 -2.86
N THR A 67 -22.93 -1.70 -3.53
CA THR A 67 -23.56 -1.73 -4.85
C THR A 67 -22.50 -2.01 -5.90
N ALA A 68 -22.59 -3.18 -6.55
CA ALA A 68 -21.62 -3.58 -7.55
C ALA A 68 -21.81 -2.79 -8.86
N GLU A 69 -20.88 -1.88 -9.14
CA GLU A 69 -20.79 -1.22 -10.44
C GLU A 69 -19.91 -2.03 -11.40
N LYS A 70 -20.27 -2.00 -12.68
CA LYS A 70 -19.59 -2.79 -13.72
C LYS A 70 -18.47 -1.94 -14.29
N GLU A 71 -17.36 -1.86 -13.57
CA GLU A 71 -16.18 -1.09 -13.97
C GLU A 71 -15.01 -2.00 -14.38
N ASP A 72 -14.04 -1.39 -15.07
CA ASP A 72 -12.79 -2.04 -15.45
C ASP A 72 -11.90 -2.20 -14.20
N LEU A 73 -11.62 -3.45 -13.83
CA LEU A 73 -10.83 -3.78 -12.65
C LEU A 73 -9.37 -3.37 -12.80
N ASP A 74 -8.82 -3.41 -14.01
CA ASP A 74 -7.41 -3.07 -14.24
C ASP A 74 -7.22 -1.56 -14.06
N TRP A 75 -8.11 -0.76 -14.65
CA TRP A 75 -8.13 0.69 -14.43
C TRP A 75 -8.32 1.07 -12.96
N LEU A 76 -9.20 0.36 -12.23
CA LEU A 76 -9.41 0.59 -10.80
C LEU A 76 -8.16 0.30 -9.97
N VAL A 77 -7.43 -0.76 -10.30
CA VAL A 77 -6.18 -1.11 -9.63
C VAL A 77 -5.12 -0.03 -9.86
N ASP A 78 -4.89 0.35 -11.12
CA ASP A 78 -3.91 1.39 -11.49
C ASP A 78 -4.23 2.72 -10.80
N ARG A 79 -5.51 3.11 -10.80
CA ARG A 79 -5.94 4.36 -10.19
C ARG A 79 -5.81 4.33 -8.66
N THR A 80 -6.08 3.17 -8.06
CA THR A 80 -5.92 2.98 -6.61
C THR A 80 -4.44 3.00 -6.21
N GLU A 81 -3.56 2.41 -7.01
CA GLU A 81 -2.11 2.45 -6.77
C GLU A 81 -1.58 3.88 -6.78
N ALA A 82 -1.89 4.66 -7.82
CA ALA A 82 -1.50 6.06 -7.91
C ALA A 82 -2.01 6.87 -6.72
N TRP A 83 -3.26 6.62 -6.30
CA TRP A 83 -3.83 7.28 -5.12
C TRP A 83 -3.09 6.90 -3.82
N CYS A 84 -2.71 5.63 -3.65
CA CYS A 84 -1.91 5.17 -2.51
C CYS A 84 -0.51 5.80 -2.49
N GLN A 85 0.14 5.93 -3.66
CA GLN A 85 1.43 6.61 -3.79
C GLN A 85 1.33 8.09 -3.37
N ASP A 86 0.35 8.82 -3.88
CA ASP A 86 0.12 10.22 -3.52
C ASP A 86 -0.10 10.39 -2.01
N ARG A 87 -0.91 9.52 -1.40
CA ARG A 87 -1.16 9.55 0.05
C ARG A 87 0.07 9.18 0.87
N ALA A 88 0.85 8.18 0.43
CA ALA A 88 2.09 7.81 1.09
C ALA A 88 3.08 8.98 1.11
N VAL A 89 3.26 9.66 -0.03
CA VAL A 89 4.13 10.84 -0.14
C VAL A 89 3.62 11.99 0.73
N TYR A 90 2.32 12.29 0.68
CA TYR A 90 1.73 13.34 1.51
C TYR A 90 1.95 13.09 3.01
N ASN A 91 1.69 11.87 3.48
CA ASN A 91 1.88 11.49 4.87
C ASN A 91 3.35 11.58 5.28
N ALA A 92 4.26 11.11 4.43
CA ALA A 92 5.70 11.18 4.66
C ALA A 92 6.23 12.62 4.74
N VAL A 93 5.70 13.54 3.91
CA VAL A 93 6.04 14.97 3.98
C VAL A 93 5.55 15.56 5.30
N MET A 94 4.32 15.26 5.73
CA MET A 94 3.78 15.75 7.01
C MET A 94 4.57 15.21 8.21
N GLU A 95 4.94 13.93 8.18
CA GLU A 95 5.79 13.29 9.18
C GLU A 95 7.18 13.95 9.20
N SER A 96 7.76 14.24 8.04
CA SER A 96 9.04 14.94 7.91
C SER A 96 9.00 16.33 8.55
N ILE A 97 7.93 17.10 8.34
CA ILE A 97 7.74 18.40 9.01
C ILE A 97 7.74 18.23 10.53
N THR A 98 7.04 17.20 11.03
CA THR A 98 6.98 16.89 12.47
C THR A 98 8.34 16.51 13.06
N ILE A 99 9.18 15.80 12.28
CA ILE A 99 10.56 15.46 12.64
C ILE A 99 11.44 16.72 12.67
N ILE A 100 11.31 17.60 11.68
CA ILE A 100 12.07 18.86 11.61
C ILE A 100 11.78 19.75 12.83
N ASP A 101 10.50 19.82 13.22
CA ASP A 101 10.01 20.55 14.39
C ASP A 101 10.44 19.94 15.73
N GLY A 102 11.02 18.73 15.74
CA GLY A 102 11.45 18.04 16.95
C GLY A 102 10.29 17.54 17.84
N LYS A 103 9.07 17.50 17.29
CA LYS A 103 7.86 17.01 17.99
C LYS A 103 7.62 15.52 17.77
N HIS A 104 8.42 14.88 16.92
CA HIS A 104 8.30 13.46 16.64
C HIS A 104 8.77 12.63 17.84
N ALA A 105 7.98 11.65 18.26
CA ALA A 105 8.19 10.92 19.52
C ALA A 105 9.50 10.12 19.57
N THR A 106 10.00 9.67 18.42
CA THR A 106 11.09 8.68 18.34
C THR A 106 12.12 8.92 17.24
N MET A 107 11.82 9.73 16.23
CA MET A 107 12.66 9.85 15.03
C MET A 107 13.44 11.15 15.04
N GLN A 108 14.73 11.06 14.69
CA GLN A 108 15.61 12.20 14.56
C GLN A 108 15.69 12.67 13.10
N LYS A 109 16.27 13.85 12.86
CA LYS A 109 16.33 14.50 11.53
C LYS A 109 16.99 13.64 10.44
N ASN A 110 17.84 12.68 10.83
CA ASN A 110 18.46 11.71 9.92
C ASN A 110 17.47 10.67 9.34
N ALA A 111 16.27 10.53 9.90
CA ALA A 111 15.26 9.59 9.42
C ALA A 111 14.45 10.11 8.22
N ILE A 112 14.54 11.40 7.89
CA ILE A 112 13.76 12.03 6.81
C ILE A 112 14.01 11.35 5.44
N PRO A 113 15.27 11.09 5.02
CA PRO A 113 15.52 10.39 3.77
C PRO A 113 14.89 8.99 3.74
N ASP A 114 14.92 8.26 4.86
CA ASP A 114 14.35 6.92 4.95
C ASP A 114 12.82 6.94 4.86
N VAL A 115 12.17 7.91 5.51
CA VAL A 115 10.70 8.09 5.48
C VAL A 115 10.22 8.38 4.06
N LEU A 116 10.90 9.31 3.37
CA LEU A 116 10.56 9.63 1.97
C LEU A 116 10.87 8.48 1.02
N SER A 117 11.98 7.78 1.20
CA SER A 117 12.33 6.62 0.36
C SER A 117 11.31 5.49 0.49
N LYS A 118 10.80 5.24 1.70
CA LYS A 118 9.73 4.26 1.92
C LYS A 118 8.42 4.66 1.25
N ALA A 119 8.08 5.95 1.29
CA ALA A 119 6.85 6.45 0.65
C ALA A 119 6.91 6.34 -0.87
N LEU A 120 8.07 6.60 -1.48
CA LEU A 120 8.29 6.46 -2.92
C LEU A 120 8.32 5.00 -3.38
N GLY A 121 8.64 4.05 -2.50
CA GLY A 121 8.68 2.62 -2.79
C GLY A 121 7.32 1.91 -2.75
N VAL A 122 6.20 2.64 -2.59
CA VAL A 122 4.86 2.03 -2.56
C VAL A 122 4.43 1.68 -3.99
N THR A 123 4.32 0.39 -4.27
CA THR A 123 3.79 -0.15 -5.54
C THR A 123 3.00 -1.42 -5.27
N PHE A 124 2.03 -1.72 -6.13
CA PHE A 124 1.26 -2.96 -6.09
C PHE A 124 1.92 -4.07 -6.90
N ASP A 125 3.04 -3.77 -7.58
CA ASP A 125 3.84 -4.76 -8.27
C ASP A 125 4.67 -5.60 -7.29
N THR A 126 4.49 -6.92 -7.35
CA THR A 126 5.29 -7.89 -6.59
C THR A 126 6.56 -8.32 -7.34
N ASN A 127 6.75 -7.89 -8.57
CA ASN A 127 7.94 -8.19 -9.36
C ASN A 127 9.13 -7.40 -8.81
N ILE A 128 9.81 -7.99 -7.84
CA ILE A 128 11.09 -7.51 -7.29
C ILE A 128 12.24 -7.78 -8.31
N GLY A 129 11.99 -7.60 -9.62
CA GLY A 129 12.98 -7.75 -10.69
C GLY A 129 13.47 -9.19 -10.96
N HIS A 130 12.86 -10.21 -10.34
CA HIS A 130 13.27 -11.60 -10.48
C HIS A 130 12.06 -12.54 -10.63
N ASP A 131 11.21 -12.31 -11.63
CA ASP A 131 10.37 -13.42 -12.09
C ASP A 131 11.27 -14.36 -12.93
N TYR A 132 11.63 -15.49 -12.33
CA TYR A 132 12.53 -16.47 -12.95
C TYR A 132 11.95 -17.12 -14.20
N LEU A 133 10.64 -17.02 -14.43
CA LEU A 133 9.96 -17.60 -15.58
C LEU A 133 9.68 -16.55 -16.67
N GLU A 134 9.32 -15.33 -16.31
CA GLU A 134 9.08 -14.26 -17.30
C GLU A 134 10.39 -13.62 -17.80
N ASN A 135 11.44 -13.54 -16.96
CA ASN A 135 12.71 -12.90 -17.33
C ASN A 135 13.74 -13.89 -17.93
N VAL A 136 13.31 -15.04 -18.46
CA VAL A 136 14.24 -16.06 -19.00
C VAL A 136 15.02 -15.52 -20.20
N ASP A 137 14.35 -14.81 -21.10
CA ASP A 137 14.97 -14.27 -22.30
C ASP A 137 15.96 -13.15 -21.97
N GLU A 138 15.58 -12.18 -21.14
CA GLU A 138 16.49 -11.10 -20.69
C GLU A 138 17.71 -11.65 -19.94
N ARG A 139 17.55 -12.72 -19.15
CA ARG A 139 18.67 -13.37 -18.46
C ARG A 139 19.53 -14.19 -19.39
N TYR A 140 18.93 -14.88 -20.35
CA TYR A 140 19.66 -15.58 -21.39
C TYR A 140 20.53 -14.58 -22.15
N ASP A 141 19.96 -13.45 -22.56
CA ASP A 141 20.70 -12.38 -23.22
C ASP A 141 21.79 -11.81 -22.32
N PHE A 142 21.52 -11.48 -21.06
CA PHE A 142 22.52 -11.01 -20.10
C PHE A 142 23.70 -11.99 -19.91
N TYR A 143 23.44 -13.29 -19.82
CA TYR A 143 24.51 -14.29 -19.69
C TYR A 143 25.29 -14.54 -20.98
N HIS A 144 24.73 -14.20 -22.14
CA HIS A 144 25.39 -14.34 -23.44
C HIS A 144 25.90 -13.00 -23.99
N GLU A 145 25.63 -11.90 -23.29
CA GLU A 145 26.16 -10.60 -23.59
C GLU A 145 27.66 -10.59 -23.32
N LYS A 146 28.44 -10.17 -24.32
CA LYS A 146 29.88 -10.00 -24.17
C LYS A 146 30.14 -8.70 -23.45
N GLU A 147 30.19 -8.75 -22.13
CA GLU A 147 30.64 -7.61 -21.32
C GLU A 147 32.09 -7.28 -21.63
N GLU A 148 32.36 -6.07 -22.12
CA GLU A 148 33.70 -5.48 -22.08
C GLU A 148 34.02 -5.12 -20.62
N ARG A 149 34.80 -5.97 -19.95
CA ARG A 149 35.31 -5.69 -18.62
C ARG A 149 36.56 -4.82 -18.75
N LEU A 150 36.63 -3.74 -17.98
CA LEU A 150 37.86 -2.99 -17.84
C LEU A 150 38.90 -3.91 -17.18
N PRO A 151 40.09 -4.09 -17.80
CA PRO A 151 41.13 -4.90 -17.20
C PRO A 151 41.56 -4.27 -15.88
N PHE A 152 41.73 -5.11 -14.87
CA PHE A 152 42.33 -4.71 -13.61
C PHE A 152 43.79 -4.32 -13.86
N ASP A 153 44.27 -3.34 -13.10
CA ASP A 153 45.66 -2.84 -13.16
C ASP A 153 46.70 -3.87 -12.64
N LEU A 154 46.24 -5.06 -12.24
CA LEU A 154 47.06 -6.16 -11.75
C LEU A 154 46.81 -7.39 -12.61
N ASP A 155 47.87 -7.90 -13.25
CA ASP A 155 47.80 -9.06 -14.16
C ASP A 155 47.24 -10.33 -13.51
N PHE A 156 47.33 -10.46 -12.18
CA PHE A 156 46.80 -11.61 -11.44
C PHE A 156 45.26 -11.68 -11.40
N PHE A 157 44.56 -10.60 -11.76
CA PHE A 157 43.09 -10.48 -11.66
C PHE A 157 42.38 -10.34 -13.02
N ASN A 158 43.13 -10.41 -14.12
CA ASN A 158 42.61 -10.49 -15.49
C ASN A 158 42.56 -11.95 -15.97
#